data_AF-A0A2J0MRM0-F1
#
_entry.id   AF-A0A2J0MRM0-F1
#
_cell.length_a   1.000
_cell.length_b   1.000
_cell.length_c   1.000
_cell.angle_alpha   90.00
_cell.angle_beta   90.00
_cell.angle_gamma   90.00
#
_symmetry.space_group_name_H-M   'P 1'
#
loop_
_entity.id
_entity.type
_entity.pdbx_description
1 polymer ?
#
loop_
_entity_poly.entity_id
_entity_poly.type
_entity_poly.pdbx_seq_one_letter_code
_entity_poly.pdbx_strand_id
1 'polypeptide(L)'
;MLVRAKESYKIWHTHLANISRVDRYTIGIKIDDLFLSLLELIFRATFACDKFEKLSLVSQAISKADLLKFFLQIGWEHKVVDHTIYSKIILQLDEVGRMLGGWRKSLQEKTPTNK
;
A
#
# COMPACT_ATOMS: atom_id res chain seq x y z
N MET A 1 -0.68 -1.12 10.95
CA MET A 1 -0.75 -0.78 9.52
C MET A 1 0.56 -0.22 8.99
N LEU A 2 1.08 0.91 9.51
CA LEU A 2 2.31 1.54 9.00
C LEU A 2 3.53 0.62 9.10
N VAL A 3 3.72 -0.03 10.26
CA VAL A 3 4.82 -0.98 10.48
C VAL A 3 4.79 -2.12 9.46
N ARG A 4 3.62 -2.73 9.23
CA ARG A 4 3.44 -3.81 8.25
C ARG A 4 3.68 -3.34 6.81
N ALA A 5 3.17 -2.16 6.43
CA ALA A 5 3.44 -1.58 5.12
C ALA A 5 4.96 -1.32 4.92
N LYS A 6 5.66 -0.89 5.98
CA LYS A 6 7.12 -0.68 5.96
C LYS A 6 7.88 -2.00 5.83
N GLU A 7 7.45 -3.05 6.51
CA GLU A 7 8.04 -4.39 6.36
C GLU A 7 7.87 -4.93 4.94
N SER A 8 6.69 -4.74 4.35
CA SER A 8 6.42 -5.10 2.96
C SER A 8 7.31 -4.33 1.98
N TYR A 9 7.48 -3.03 2.20
CA TYR A 9 8.41 -2.22 1.42
C TYR A 9 9.86 -2.71 1.52
N LYS A 10 10.32 -3.13 2.70
CA LYS A 10 11.68 -3.67 2.88
C LYS A 10 11.91 -4.92 2.02
N ILE A 11 10.92 -5.80 1.90
CA ILE A 11 10.99 -6.99 1.04
C ILE A 11 11.11 -6.56 -0.43
N TRP A 12 10.24 -5.65 -0.87
CA TRP A 12 10.28 -5.10 -2.23
C TRP A 12 11.64 -4.46 -2.56
N HIS A 13 12.13 -3.58 -1.68
CA HIS A 13 13.37 -2.84 -1.91
C HIS A 13 14.59 -3.77 -2.01
N THR A 14 14.61 -4.85 -1.23
CA THR A 14 15.66 -5.87 -1.32
C THR A 14 15.59 -6.62 -2.66
N HIS A 15 14.38 -6.85 -3.19
CA HIS A 15 14.17 -7.51 -4.48
C HIS A 15 14.61 -6.67 -5.68
N LEU A 16 14.59 -5.34 -5.60
CA LEU A 16 14.98 -4.44 -6.70
C LEU A 16 16.37 -4.76 -7.26
N ALA A 17 17.30 -5.23 -6.43
CA ALA A 17 18.65 -5.61 -6.85
C ALA A 17 18.66 -6.75 -7.89
N ASN A 18 17.69 -7.67 -7.81
CA ASN A 18 17.57 -8.86 -8.63
C ASN A 18 16.82 -8.63 -9.96
N ILE A 19 16.15 -7.48 -10.08
CA ILE A 19 15.35 -7.14 -11.27
C ILE A 19 16.27 -6.64 -12.39
N SER A 20 15.94 -6.99 -13.64
CA SER A 20 16.64 -6.49 -14.83
C SER A 20 16.68 -4.96 -14.87
N ARG A 21 17.69 -4.37 -15.52
CA ARG A 21 17.79 -2.91 -15.61
C ARG A 21 16.53 -2.29 -16.23
N VAL A 22 16.01 -2.90 -17.30
CA VAL A 22 14.84 -2.40 -18.03
C VAL A 22 13.60 -2.42 -17.13
N ASP A 23 13.31 -3.56 -16.49
CA ASP A 23 12.14 -3.71 -15.64
C ASP A 23 12.20 -2.83 -14.39
N ARG A 24 13.40 -2.60 -13.86
CA ARG A 24 13.63 -1.73 -12.71
C ARG A 24 13.25 -0.28 -13.01
N TYR A 25 13.57 0.22 -14.20
CA TYR A 25 13.23 1.58 -14.64
C TYR A 25 11.80 1.72 -15.21
N THR A 26 11.04 0.63 -15.33
CA THR A 26 9.66 0.66 -15.83
C THR A 26 8.66 0.32 -14.72
N ILE A 27 8.38 -0.97 -14.50
CA ILE A 27 7.41 -1.42 -13.50
C ILE A 27 7.98 -1.34 -12.09
N GLY A 28 9.29 -1.52 -11.94
CA GLY A 28 9.98 -1.47 -10.65
C GLY A 28 9.84 -0.10 -9.98
N ILE A 29 10.20 0.98 -10.69
CA ILE A 29 10.04 2.35 -10.18
C ILE A 29 8.57 2.68 -9.88
N LYS A 30 7.63 2.19 -10.71
CA LYS A 30 6.20 2.41 -10.48
C LYS A 30 5.70 1.75 -9.18
N ILE A 31 6.15 0.53 -8.90
CA ILE A 31 5.83 -0.19 -7.67
C ILE A 31 6.47 0.50 -6.46
N ASP A 32 7.73 0.95 -6.58
CA ASP A 32 8.44 1.67 -5.53
C ASP A 32 7.71 2.98 -5.14
N ASP A 33 7.35 3.80 -6.13
CA ASP A 33 6.58 5.03 -5.93
C ASP A 33 5.23 4.79 -5.24
N LEU A 34 4.55 3.70 -5.61
CA LEU A 34 3.27 3.32 -5.00
C LEU A 34 3.43 2.90 -3.54
N PHE A 35 4.50 2.16 -3.21
CA PHE A 35 4.83 1.83 -1.82
C PHE A 35 5.11 3.08 -0.99
N LEU A 36 5.95 3.98 -1.49
CA LEU A 36 6.30 5.22 -0.80
C LEU A 36 5.06 6.11 -0.60
N SER A 37 4.23 6.24 -1.64
CA SER A 37 2.95 6.95 -1.56
C SER A 37 2.01 6.35 -0.51
N LEU A 38 1.92 5.02 -0.43
CA LEU A 38 1.10 4.33 0.56
C LEU A 38 1.60 4.62 1.98
N LEU A 39 2.92 4.54 2.21
CA LEU A 39 3.53 4.86 3.49
C LEU A 39 3.28 6.31 3.90
N GLU A 40 3.46 7.25 2.98
CA GLU A 40 3.21 8.67 3.22
C GLU A 40 1.75 8.93 3.61
N LEU A 41 0.79 8.38 2.86
CA LEU A 41 -0.63 8.55 3.14
C LEU A 41 -1.02 7.97 4.51
N ILE A 42 -0.52 6.78 4.86
CA ILE A 42 -0.77 6.17 6.17
C ILE A 42 -0.17 7.03 7.28
N PHE A 43 1.06 7.53 7.09
CA PHE A 43 1.73 8.37 8.05
C PHE A 43 0.95 9.67 8.28
N ARG A 44 0.61 10.39 7.19
CA ARG A 44 -0.18 11.63 7.25
C ARG A 44 -1.54 11.41 7.90
N ALA A 45 -2.25 10.34 7.51
CA ALA A 45 -3.54 9.99 8.12
C ALA A 45 -3.43 9.77 9.64
N THR A 46 -2.31 9.22 10.12
CA THR A 46 -2.10 8.93 11.54
C THR A 46 -2.04 10.22 12.36
N PHE A 47 -1.40 11.26 11.83
CA PHE A 47 -1.20 12.54 12.51
C PHE A 47 -2.20 13.63 12.13
N ALA A 48 -3.09 13.40 11.16
CA ALA A 48 -4.14 14.34 10.80
C ALA A 48 -5.09 14.60 11.99
N CYS A 49 -5.32 15.88 12.30
CA CYS A 49 -6.23 16.31 13.36
C CYS A 49 -7.67 16.34 12.87
N ASP A 50 -7.89 16.83 11.64
CA ASP A 50 -9.21 16.91 11.05
C ASP A 50 -9.74 15.52 10.64
N LYS A 51 -11.02 15.29 10.93
CA LYS A 51 -11.64 13.99 10.69
C LYS A 51 -11.91 13.74 9.21
N PHE A 52 -12.33 14.76 8.46
CA PHE A 52 -12.60 14.63 7.03
C PHE A 52 -11.31 14.44 6.23
N GLU A 53 -10.26 15.18 6.60
CA GLU A 53 -8.91 14.99 6.07
C GLU A 53 -8.42 13.56 6.36
N LYS A 54 -8.52 13.10 7.60
CA LYS A 54 -8.15 11.72 7.98
C LYS A 54 -8.92 10.68 7.17
N LEU A 55 -10.23 10.85 7.01
CA LEU A 55 -11.06 9.94 6.21
C LEU A 55 -10.65 9.94 4.72
N SER A 56 -10.33 11.11 4.18
CA SER A 56 -9.84 11.27 2.81
C SER A 56 -8.49 10.58 2.62
N LEU A 57 -7.53 10.81 3.51
CA LEU A 57 -6.20 10.20 3.46
C LEU A 57 -6.26 8.67 3.59
N VAL A 58 -7.09 8.15 4.51
CA VAL A 58 -7.31 6.70 4.64
C VAL A 58 -7.93 6.11 3.38
N SER A 59 -8.90 6.80 2.77
CA SER A 59 -9.52 6.35 1.51
C SER A 59 -8.52 6.32 0.36
N GLN A 60 -7.67 7.34 0.26
CA GLN A 60 -6.58 7.37 -0.72
C GLN A 60 -5.57 6.23 -0.47
N ALA A 61 -5.22 5.96 0.79
CA ALA A 61 -4.31 4.87 1.14
C ALA A 61 -4.88 3.49 0.72
N ILE A 62 -6.19 3.27 0.88
CA ILE A 62 -6.86 2.05 0.39
C ILE A 62 -6.70 1.93 -1.13
N SER A 63 -7.05 2.98 -1.88
CA SER A 63 -6.91 2.98 -3.34
C SER A 63 -5.47 2.75 -3.80
N LYS A 64 -4.48 3.31 -3.09
CA LYS A 64 -3.05 3.06 -3.39
C LYS A 64 -2.64 1.63 -3.08
N ALA A 65 -3.11 1.04 -1.99
CA ALA A 65 -2.83 -0.35 -1.66
C ALA A 65 -3.39 -1.32 -2.71
N ASP A 66 -4.61 -1.07 -3.20
CA ASP A 66 -5.21 -1.89 -4.26
C ASP A 66 -4.47 -1.73 -5.59
N LEU A 67 -4.10 -0.50 -5.96
CA LEU A 67 -3.30 -0.24 -7.15
C LEU A 67 -1.90 -0.88 -7.07
N LEU A 68 -1.28 -0.87 -5.89
CA LEU A 68 -0.01 -1.52 -5.63
C LEU A 68 -0.10 -3.04 -5.85
N LYS A 69 -1.14 -3.70 -5.32
CA LYS A 69 -1.39 -5.13 -5.56
C LYS A 69 -1.54 -5.44 -7.05
N PHE A 70 -2.26 -4.61 -7.79
CA PHE A 70 -2.42 -4.76 -9.23
C PHE A 70 -1.08 -4.71 -9.99
N PHE A 71 -0.22 -3.72 -9.72
CA PHE A 71 1.10 -3.65 -10.38
C PHE A 71 2.04 -4.78 -9.96
N LEU A 72 1.98 -5.22 -8.70
CA LEU A 72 2.72 -6.41 -8.24
C LEU A 72 2.27 -7.67 -8.98
N GLN A 73 0.97 -7.81 -9.25
CA GLN A 73 0.43 -8.92 -10.03
C GLN A 73 0.97 -8.89 -11.47
N ILE A 74 0.95 -7.73 -12.14
CA ILE A 74 1.52 -7.59 -13.49
C ILE A 74 3.02 -7.96 -13.47
N GLY A 75 3.77 -7.48 -12.48
CA GLY A 75 5.19 -7.79 -12.33
C GLY A 75 5.45 -9.28 -12.11
N TRP A 76 4.58 -9.96 -11.38
CA TRP A 76 4.65 -11.40 -11.20
C TRP A 76 4.31 -12.17 -12.50
N GLU A 77 3.25 -11.78 -13.22
CA GLU A 77 2.86 -12.38 -14.50
C GLU A 77 3.98 -12.29 -15.55
N HIS A 78 4.75 -11.19 -15.54
CA HIS A 78 5.89 -10.97 -16.43
C HIS A 78 7.22 -11.49 -15.86
N LYS A 79 7.20 -12.22 -14.73
CA LYS A 79 8.39 -12.78 -14.05
C LYS A 79 9.43 -11.73 -13.61
N VAL A 80 9.01 -10.48 -13.45
CA VAL A 80 9.81 -9.42 -12.82
C VAL A 80 9.89 -9.64 -11.32
N VAL A 81 8.80 -10.17 -10.74
CA VAL A 81 8.70 -10.48 -9.31
C VAL A 81 8.60 -11.98 -9.11
N ASP A 82 9.50 -12.54 -8.30
CA ASP A 82 9.48 -13.95 -7.97
C ASP A 82 8.21 -14.31 -7.21
N HIS A 83 7.68 -15.51 -7.45
CA HIS A 83 6.43 -15.96 -6.82
C HIS A 83 6.48 -15.93 -5.28
N THR A 84 7.62 -16.29 -4.69
CA THR A 84 7.82 -16.29 -3.23
C THR A 84 7.82 -14.88 -2.65
N ILE A 85 8.40 -13.91 -3.37
CA ILE A 85 8.41 -12.49 -2.99
C ILE A 85 7.01 -11.90 -3.14
N TYR A 86 6.38 -12.14 -4.29
CA TYR A 86 5.02 -11.71 -4.58
C TYR A 86 4.05 -12.20 -3.49
N SER A 87 4.04 -13.50 -3.18
CA SER A 87 3.15 -14.09 -2.17
C SER A 87 3.33 -13.44 -0.79
N LYS A 88 4.59 -13.24 -0.34
CA LYS A 88 4.89 -12.58 0.94
C LYS A 88 4.37 -11.14 0.98
N ILE A 89 4.61 -10.37 -0.09
CA ILE A 89 4.18 -8.97 -0.18
C ILE A 89 2.65 -8.88 -0.20
N ILE A 90 1.96 -9.67 -1.03
CA ILE A 90 0.50 -9.63 -1.13
C ILE A 90 -0.16 -9.98 0.21
N LEU A 91 0.34 -11.00 0.92
CA LEU A 91 -0.18 -11.35 2.23
C LEU A 91 -0.12 -10.16 3.21
N GLN A 92 1.00 -9.45 3.23
CA GLN A 92 1.17 -8.26 4.08
C GLN A 92 0.27 -7.09 3.62
N LEU A 93 0.11 -6.89 2.31
CA LEU A 93 -0.74 -5.84 1.77
C LEU A 93 -2.24 -6.10 2.01
N ASP A 94 -2.69 -7.35 1.98
CA ASP A 94 -4.07 -7.70 2.31
C ASP A 94 -4.38 -7.45 3.78
N GLU A 95 -3.43 -7.73 4.68
CA GLU A 95 -3.54 -7.34 6.07
C GLU A 95 -3.60 -5.82 6.24
N VAL A 96 -2.75 -5.07 5.55
CA VAL A 96 -2.77 -3.60 5.55
C VAL A 96 -4.13 -3.08 5.05
N GLY A 97 -4.67 -3.66 3.98
CA GLY A 97 -5.98 -3.34 3.43
C GLY A 97 -7.12 -3.59 4.42
N ARG A 98 -7.11 -4.72 5.14
CA ARG A 98 -8.08 -5.01 6.22
C ARG A 98 -8.01 -3.98 7.34
N MET A 99 -6.81 -3.62 7.79
CA MET A 99 -6.62 -2.59 8.83
C MET A 99 -7.12 -1.21 8.37
N LEU A 100 -6.80 -0.82 7.14
CA LEU A 100 -7.26 0.43 6.53
C LEU A 100 -8.79 0.47 6.42
N GLY A 101 -9.40 -0.62 5.95
CA GLY A 101 -10.86 -0.73 5.82
C GLY A 101 -11.59 -0.64 7.15
N GLY A 102 -11.07 -1.31 8.19
CA GLY A 102 -11.59 -1.20 9.55
C GLY A 102 -11.46 0.23 10.10
N TRP A 103 -10.33 0.89 9.85
CA TRP A 103 -10.13 2.27 10.28
C TRP A 103 -11.09 3.23 9.58
N ARG A 104 -11.30 3.09 8.26
CA ARG A 104 -12.27 3.88 7.50
C ARG A 104 -13.68 3.75 8.07
N LYS A 105 -14.14 2.52 8.34
CA LYS A 105 -15.46 2.27 8.93
C LYS A 105 -15.61 2.96 10.29
N SER A 106 -14.61 2.83 11.17
CA SER A 106 -14.62 3.48 12.48
C SER A 106 -14.69 5.02 12.39
N LEU A 107 -14.03 5.62 11.39
CA LEU A 107 -14.13 7.06 11.15
C LEU A 107 -15.53 7.47 10.65
N GLN A 108 -16.16 6.66 9.81
CA GLN A 108 -17.51 6.93 9.31
C GLN A 108 -18.58 6.81 10.42
N GLU A 109 -18.50 5.78 11.27
CA GLU A 109 -19.45 5.53 12.36
C GLU A 109 -19.42 6.60 13.46
N LYS A 110 -18.25 7.21 13.73
CA LYS A 110 -18.11 8.32 14.68
C LYS A 110 -18.67 9.65 14.15
N THR A 111 -19.41 9.64 13.03
CA THR A 111 -20.07 10.83 12.51
C THR A 111 -21.45 10.86 13.13
N PRO A 112 -21.83 11.91 13.89
CA PRO A 112 -23.22 12.02 14.29
C PRO A 112 -24.03 12.11 13.00
N THR A 113 -24.82 11.07 12.75
CA THR A 113 -25.89 11.13 11.76
C THR A 113 -26.83 12.22 12.25
N ASN A 114 -26.68 13.43 11.71
CA ASN A 114 -27.66 14.49 11.94
C ASN A 114 -28.96 13.97 11.32
N LYS A 115 -29.87 13.49 12.19
CA LYS A 115 -31.26 13.23 11.85
C LYS A 115 -32.03 14.54 11.83
#